data_AF-X1C8T0-F1
#
_entry.id   AF-X1C8T0-F1
#
_cell.length_a   1.000
_cell.length_b   1.000
_cell.length_c   1.000
_cell.angle_alpha   90.00
_cell.angle_beta   90.00
_cell.angle_gamma   90.00
#
_symmetry.space_group_name_H-M   'P 1'
#
loop_
_entity.id
_entity.type
_entity.pdbx_description
1 polymer ?
#
loop_
_entity_poly.entity_id
_entity_poly.type
_entity_poly.pdbx_seq_one_letter_code
_entity_poly.pdbx_strand_id
1 'polypeptide(L)' 'NRIDADIVGANRIGMKSVWFKWNNRYQETISNEEERPDFVIKSLPELLGILSSR' A
#
# COMPACT_ATOMS: atom_id res chain seq x y z
N ASN A 1 4.84 3.05 -7.04
CA ASN A 1 4.59 3.40 -5.64
C ASN A 1 4.06 4.81 -5.57
N ARG A 2 2.77 4.93 -5.84
CA ARG A 2 1.98 6.15 -5.77
C ARG A 2 0.63 5.80 -5.14
N ILE A 3 0.25 6.51 -4.09
CA ILE A 3 -1.04 6.28 -3.42
C ILE A 3 -2.22 6.57 -4.36
N ASP A 4 -2.17 7.70 -5.06
CA ASP A 4 -3.25 8.20 -5.93
C ASP A 4 -3.53 7.33 -7.17
N ALA A 5 -2.62 6.42 -7.52
CA ALA A 5 -2.75 5.52 -8.67
C ALA A 5 -2.75 4.05 -8.26
N ASP A 6 -1.69 3.58 -7.60
CA ASP A 6 -1.50 2.15 -7.30
C ASP A 6 -2.48 1.69 -6.21
N ILE A 7 -2.61 2.47 -5.12
CA ILE A 7 -3.47 2.11 -3.99
C ILE A 7 -4.93 2.36 -4.31
N VAL A 8 -5.26 3.55 -4.82
CA VAL A 8 -6.63 3.89 -5.27
C VAL A 8 -7.12 2.91 -6.32
N GLY A 9 -6.29 2.57 -7.31
CA GLY A 9 -6.64 1.61 -8.34
C GLY A 9 -6.94 0.21 -7.79
N ALA A 10 -6.06 -0.31 -6.91
CA ALA A 10 -6.25 -1.61 -6.28
C ALA A 10 -7.52 -1.66 -5.40
N ASN A 11 -7.74 -0.62 -4.59
CA ASN A 11 -8.89 -0.54 -3.70
C ASN A 11 -10.22 -0.47 -4.48
N ARG A 12 -10.29 0.31 -5.56
CA ARG A 12 -11.49 0.44 -6.40
C ARG A 12 -11.95 -0.87 -7.07
N ILE A 13 -11.03 -1.80 -7.30
CA ILE A 13 -11.34 -3.10 -7.90
C ILE A 13 -11.41 -4.25 -6.87
N GLY A 14 -11.32 -3.94 -5.57
CA GLY A 14 -11.43 -4.92 -4.49
C GLY A 14 -10.18 -5.79 -4.31
N MET A 15 -9.02 -5.37 -4.82
CA MET A 15 -7.76 -6.03 -4.54
C MET A 15 -7.21 -5.63 -3.18
N LYS A 16 -6.42 -6.52 -2.57
CA LYS A 16 -5.58 -6.15 -1.42
C LYS A 16 -4.42 -5.28 -1.87
N SER A 17 -4.24 -4.13 -1.23
CA SER A 17 -3.21 -3.16 -1.58
C SER A 17 -2.05 -3.16 -0.57
N VAL A 18 -0.82 -3.20 -1.08
CA VAL A 18 0.40 -3.15 -0.26
C VAL A 18 1.23 -1.94 -0.67
N TRP A 19 1.48 -1.05 0.27
CA TRP A 19 2.28 0.15 0.06
C TRP A 19 3.74 -0.07 0.49
N PHE A 20 4.67 -0.06 -0.45
CA PHE A 20 6.10 -0.31 -0.20
C PHE A 20 6.90 0.97 0.10
N LYS A 21 6.80 1.49 1.32
CA LYS A 21 7.41 2.74 1.78
C LYS A 21 8.90 2.58 2.12
N TRP A 22 9.75 2.45 1.10
CA TRP A 22 11.22 2.32 1.27
C TRP A 22 11.95 3.67 1.47
N ASN A 23 11.28 4.80 1.22
CA ASN A 23 11.79 6.14 1.48
C ASN A 23 10.63 7.16 1.63
N ASN A 24 10.94 8.39 2.04
CA ASN A 24 9.98 9.50 2.10
C ASN A 24 10.05 10.37 0.84
N ARG A 25 9.90 9.76 -0.34
CA ARG A 25 10.02 10.49 -1.62
C ARG A 25 8.88 11.48 -1.87
N TYR A 26 7.73 11.27 -1.22
CA TYR A 26 6.56 12.12 -1.34
C TYR A 26 5.99 12.42 0.06
N GLN A 27 5.52 13.65 0.24
CA GLN A 27 4.80 14.06 1.45
C GLN A 27 3.35 13.60 1.28
N GLU A 28 3.00 12.49 1.93
CA GLU A 28 1.75 11.79 1.62
C GLU A 28 0.80 11.84 2.82
N THR A 29 -0.28 12.59 2.65
CA THR A 29 -1.41 12.62 3.56
C THR A 29 -2.47 11.71 2.97
N ILE A 30 -2.79 10.59 3.63
CA ILE A 30 -3.96 9.80 3.26
C ILE A 30 -5.19 10.66 3.53
N SER A 31 -5.90 11.03 2.46
CA SER A 31 -7.01 11.98 2.52
C SER A 31 -8.37 11.29 2.55
N ASN A 32 -8.46 10.05 2.07
CA ASN A 32 -9.70 9.28 1.99
C ASN A 32 -9.47 7.76 2.08
N GLU A 33 -10.55 6.97 2.12
CA GLU A 33 -10.49 5.52 2.24
C GLU A 33 -9.94 4.84 0.98
N GLU A 34 -10.18 5.37 -0.22
CA GLU A 34 -9.63 4.79 -1.45
C GLU A 34 -8.10 4.90 -1.50
N GLU A 35 -7.54 5.90 -0.83
CA GLU A 35 -6.10 6.09 -0.68
C GLU A 35 -5.47 5.23 0.43
N ARG A 36 -6.27 4.55 1.25
CA ARG A 36 -5.76 3.80 2.40
C ARG A 36 -5.26 2.42 1.96
N PRO A 37 -3.96 2.11 2.07
CA PRO A 37 -3.47 0.77 1.78
C PRO A 37 -3.93 -0.23 2.86
N ASP A 38 -4.16 -1.49 2.48
CA ASP A 38 -4.40 -2.56 3.47
C ASP A 38 -3.15 -2.81 4.33
N PHE A 39 -1.97 -2.74 3.71
CA PHE A 39 -0.69 -2.99 4.37
C PHE A 39 0.37 -1.97 3.97
N VAL A 40 1.27 -1.65 4.90
CA VAL A 40 2.45 -0.81 4.64
C VAL A 40 3.69 -1.59 5.02
N ILE A 41 4.64 -1.69 4.10
CA ILE A 41 5.91 -2.39 4.29
C ILE A 41 7.09 -1.46 3.99
N LYS A 42 8.21 -1.63 4.68
CA LYS A 42 9.44 -0.86 4.44
C LYS A 42 10.51 -1.63 3.68
N SER A 43 10.37 -2.96 3.63
CA SER A 43 11.27 -3.88 2.94
C SER A 43 10.47 -5.01 2.27
N LEU A 44 11.01 -5.58 1.18
CA LEU A 44 10.37 -6.70 0.48
C LEU A 44 10.18 -7.97 1.35
N PRO A 45 11.09 -8.34 2.27
CA PRO A 45 10.88 -9.49 3.14
C PRO A 45 9.62 -9.41 4.01
N GLU A 46 9.16 -8.22 4.40
CA GLU A 46 7.91 -8.04 5.15
C GLU A 46 6.68 -8.54 4.37
N LEU A 47 6.73 -8.52 3.03
CA LEU A 47 5.65 -9.04 2.19
C LEU A 47 5.42 -10.54 2.43
N LEU A 48 6.46 -11.31 2.74
CA LEU A 48 6.34 -12.74 3.01
C LEU A 48 5.45 -12.97 4.24
N GLY A 49 5.56 -12.13 5.27
CA GLY A 49 4.71 -12.21 6.47
C GLY A 49 3.24 -11.97 6.17
N ILE A 50 2.94 -11.04 5.26
CA ILE A 50 1.57 -10.76 4.78
C ILE A 50 1.01 -11.94 3.98
N LEU A 51 1.83 -12.56 3.13
CA LEU A 51 1.39 -13.68 2.29
C LEU A 51 1.21 -14.98 3.09
N SER A 52 1.93 -15.13 4.20
CA SER A 52 1.92 -16.32 5.05
C SER A 52 0.71 -16.40 5.99
N SER A 53 -0.04 -15.30 6.17
CA SER A 53 -1.16 -15.20 7.11
C SER A 53 -2.51 -15.61 6.50
N ARG A 54 -2.49 -16.50 5.50
CA ARG A 54 -3.68 -17.07 4.85
C ARG A 54 -4.26 -18.25 5.61
#